data_AF-A0A6S6FYC8-F1
#
_entry.id   AF-A0A6S6FYC8-F1
#
_cell.length_a   1.000
_cell.length_b   1.000
_cell.length_c   1.000
_cell.angle_alpha   90.00
_cell.angle_beta   90.00
_cell.angle_gamma   90.00
#
_symmetry.space_group_name_H-M   'P 1'
#
loop_
_entity.id
_entity.type
_entity.pdbx_description
1 polymer ?
#
loop_
_entity_poly.entity_id
_entity_poly.type
_entity_poly.pdbx_seq_one_letter_code
_entity_poly.pdbx_strand_id
1 'polypeptide(L)'
;MTELERELLIEQVRRDIINTPETADFMAGVPIEAAHQRERWAAGHDDGKTAYDWFWLIGYLAQKAARAQEAGDTEKALHHTISTAAAIANWHAAIAGTDTSMRPGIASPTGDGL
;
A
#
# COMPACT_ATOMS: atom_id res chain seq x y z
N MET A 1 -30.69 -9.26 -13.73
CA MET A 1 -29.24 -9.10 -13.67
C MET A 1 -28.60 -10.29 -14.36
N THR A 2 -27.93 -10.06 -15.48
CA THR A 2 -27.15 -11.07 -16.21
C THR A 2 -25.88 -11.43 -15.44
N GLU A 3 -25.20 -12.50 -15.84
CA GLU A 3 -23.93 -12.92 -15.24
C GLU A 3 -22.84 -11.85 -15.42
N LEU A 4 -22.76 -11.26 -16.63
CA LEU A 4 -21.87 -10.14 -16.92
C LEU A 4 -22.18 -8.90 -16.05
N GLU A 5 -23.45 -8.55 -15.88
CA GLU A 5 -23.85 -7.43 -15.01
C GLU A 5 -23.45 -7.67 -13.54
N ARG A 6 -23.53 -8.93 -13.08
CA ARG A 6 -23.10 -9.32 -11.73
C ARG A 6 -21.58 -9.19 -11.58
N GLU A 7 -20.80 -9.69 -12.55
CA GLU A 7 -19.33 -9.61 -12.51
C GLU A 7 -18.85 -8.16 -12.52
N LEU A 8 -19.43 -7.33 -13.38
CA LEU A 8 -19.10 -5.90 -13.44
C LEU A 8 -19.42 -5.19 -12.13
N LEU A 9 -20.54 -5.53 -11.49
CA LEU A 9 -20.91 -4.95 -10.19
C LEU A 9 -19.94 -5.39 -9.09
N ILE A 10 -19.53 -6.66 -9.06
CA ILE A 10 -18.56 -7.18 -8.08
C ILE A 10 -17.22 -6.45 -8.24
N GLU A 11 -16.75 -6.30 -9.47
CA GLU A 11 -15.48 -5.61 -9.73
C GLU A 11 -15.56 -4.13 -9.37
N GLN A 12 -16.70 -3.48 -9.63
CA GLN A 12 -16.90 -2.09 -9.24
C GLN A 12 -16.88 -1.93 -7.72
N VAL A 13 -17.64 -2.75 -6.98
CA VAL A 13 -17.66 -2.73 -5.51
C VAL A 13 -16.28 -3.00 -4.93
N ARG A 14 -15.53 -3.95 -5.50
CA ARG A 14 -14.16 -4.25 -5.09
C ARG A 14 -13.27 -3.02 -5.24
N ARG A 15 -13.30 -2.35 -6.40
CA ARG A 15 -12.53 -1.12 -6.62
C ARG A 15 -12.92 -0.03 -5.64
N ASP A 16 -14.21 0.15 -5.35
CA ASP A 16 -14.67 1.21 -4.45
C ASP A 16 -14.20 0.97 -3.01
N ILE A 17 -14.22 -0.28 -2.54
CA ILE A 17 -13.71 -0.66 -1.21
C ILE A 17 -12.19 -0.41 -1.12
N ILE A 18 -11.42 -0.83 -2.12
CA ILE A 18 -9.96 -0.71 -2.10
C ILE A 18 -9.51 0.76 -2.22
N ASN A 19 -10.29 1.63 -2.87
CA ASN A 19 -9.93 3.04 -3.08
C ASN A 19 -10.56 4.00 -2.06
N THR A 20 -11.31 3.49 -1.07
CA THR A 20 -11.89 4.29 0.01
C THR A 20 -11.09 4.08 1.30
N PRO A 21 -10.48 5.13 1.88
CA PRO A 21 -9.75 5.02 3.14
C PRO A 21 -10.64 4.53 4.29
N GLU A 22 -10.27 3.41 4.91
CA GLU A 22 -10.81 2.99 6.21
C GLU A 22 -10.01 3.69 7.32
N THR A 23 -10.70 4.29 8.30
CA THR A 23 -10.08 5.04 9.41
C THR A 23 -10.66 4.70 10.77
N ALA A 24 -11.79 4.01 10.83
CA ALA A 24 -12.49 3.66 12.06
C ALA A 24 -11.99 2.33 12.64
N ASP A 25 -11.77 1.32 11.79
CA ASP A 25 -11.24 0.02 12.21
C ASP A 25 -9.84 -0.23 11.64
N PHE A 26 -8.85 -0.16 12.53
CA PHE A 26 -7.45 -0.40 12.18
C PHE A 26 -7.20 -1.80 11.62
N MET A 27 -7.76 -2.84 12.23
CA MET A 27 -7.47 -4.23 11.83
C MET A 27 -8.18 -4.59 10.53
N ALA A 28 -9.34 -4.00 10.26
CA ALA A 28 -10.01 -4.13 8.96
C ALA A 28 -9.34 -3.29 7.86
N GLY A 29 -8.86 -2.10 8.19
CA GLY A 29 -8.26 -1.18 7.23
C GLY A 29 -6.90 -1.65 6.70
N VAL A 30 -6.06 -2.27 7.53
CA VAL A 30 -4.72 -2.75 7.13
C VAL A 30 -4.73 -3.68 5.90
N PRO A 31 -5.52 -4.78 5.86
CA PRO A 31 -5.53 -5.66 4.69
C PRO A 31 -6.11 -5.00 3.43
N ILE A 32 -7.09 -4.09 3.58
CA ILE A 32 -7.68 -3.33 2.46
C ILE A 32 -6.63 -2.40 1.85
N GLU A 33 -5.98 -1.60 2.69
CA GLU A 33 -4.93 -0.67 2.27
C GLU A 33 -3.69 -1.41 1.72
N ALA A 34 -3.35 -2.59 2.26
CA ALA A 34 -2.28 -3.42 1.71
C ALA A 34 -2.61 -3.88 0.28
N ALA A 35 -3.88 -4.24 0.01
CA ALA A 35 -4.34 -4.56 -1.34
C ALA A 35 -4.29 -3.31 -2.26
N HIS A 36 -4.70 -2.15 -1.77
CA HIS A 36 -4.58 -0.88 -2.50
C HIS A 36 -3.14 -0.59 -2.91
N GLN A 37 -2.19 -0.75 -1.99
CA GLN A 37 -0.76 -0.56 -2.27
C GLN A 37 -0.23 -1.56 -3.31
N ARG A 38 -0.72 -2.82 -3.31
CA ARG A 38 -0.38 -3.81 -4.33
C ARG A 38 -0.90 -3.47 -5.72
N GLU A 39 -2.11 -2.94 -5.82
CA GLU A 39 -2.66 -2.46 -7.09
C GLU A 39 -1.90 -1.22 -7.60
N ARG A 40 -1.53 -0.32 -6.70
CA ARG A 40 -0.90 0.97 -7.05
C ARG A 40 0.60 0.87 -7.34
N TRP A 41 1.32 -0.04 -6.67
CA TRP A 41 2.78 -0.15 -6.73
C TRP A 41 3.23 -1.56 -7.11
N ALA A 42 2.71 -2.06 -8.23
CA ALA A 42 3.09 -3.34 -8.80
C ALA A 42 4.60 -3.41 -9.09
N ALA A 43 5.21 -4.57 -8.84
CA ALA A 43 6.63 -4.84 -9.04
C ALA A 43 7.06 -4.79 -10.52
N GLY A 44 7.19 -3.59 -11.08
CA GLY A 44 7.83 -3.36 -12.37
C GLY A 44 9.36 -3.32 -12.22
N HIS A 45 10.04 -4.28 -12.87
CA HIS A 45 11.50 -4.47 -12.96
C HIS A 45 12.26 -4.72 -11.64
N ASP A 46 13.07 -5.78 -11.63
CA ASP A 46 13.56 -6.50 -10.44
C ASP A 46 14.98 -6.11 -9.97
N ASP A 47 15.68 -5.19 -10.63
CA ASP A 47 17.07 -4.89 -10.28
C ASP A 47 17.19 -3.85 -9.17
N GLY A 48 17.89 -4.22 -8.08
CA GLY A 48 18.48 -3.29 -7.11
C GLY A 48 17.72 -3.02 -5.81
N LYS A 49 16.55 -3.64 -5.59
CA LYS A 49 15.73 -3.37 -4.39
C LYS A 49 16.22 -4.14 -3.16
N THR A 50 16.26 -3.48 -2.00
CA THR A 50 16.79 -3.99 -0.73
C THR A 50 15.78 -3.89 0.41
N ALA A 51 16.09 -4.50 1.55
CA ALA A 51 15.31 -4.32 2.78
C ALA A 51 15.19 -2.83 3.21
N TYR A 52 16.13 -1.97 2.80
CA TYR A 52 16.08 -0.55 3.12
C TYR A 52 14.99 0.20 2.37
N ASP A 53 14.54 -0.26 1.19
CA ASP A 53 13.44 0.38 0.48
C ASP A 53 12.13 0.27 1.27
N TRP A 54 11.91 -0.87 1.94
CA TRP A 54 10.81 -1.06 2.87
C TRP A 54 10.94 -0.16 4.10
N PHE A 55 12.13 -0.13 4.71
CA PHE A 55 12.41 0.75 5.86
C PHE A 55 12.08 2.22 5.53
N TRP A 56 12.54 2.72 4.37
CA TRP A 56 12.29 4.09 3.96
C TRP A 56 10.83 4.38 3.68
N LEU A 57 10.11 3.44 3.04
CA LEU A 57 8.66 3.57 2.84
C LEU A 57 7.94 3.67 4.19
N ILE A 58 8.25 2.77 5.13
CA ILE A 58 7.64 2.76 6.46
C ILE A 58 7.91 4.08 7.19
N GLY A 59 9.16 4.55 7.20
CA GLY A 59 9.53 5.83 7.80
C GLY A 59 8.79 7.01 7.17
N TYR A 60 8.67 7.03 5.84
CA TYR A 60 7.93 8.07 5.12
C TYR A 60 6.44 8.09 5.46
N LEU A 61 5.78 6.92 5.50
CA LEU A 61 4.36 6.83 5.86
C LEU A 61 4.12 7.20 7.33
N ALA A 62 4.97 6.73 8.24
CA ALA A 62 4.90 7.06 9.65
C ALA A 62 5.10 8.57 9.90
N GLN A 63 6.01 9.21 9.15
CA GLN A 63 6.21 10.66 9.21
C GLN A 63 4.94 11.42 8.78
N LYS A 64 4.24 10.96 7.73
CA LYS A 64 2.96 11.58 7.33
C LYS A 64 1.91 11.47 8.42
N ALA A 65 1.83 10.33 9.10
CA ALA A 65 0.93 10.15 10.24
C ALA A 65 1.25 11.13 11.38
N ALA A 66 2.52 11.20 11.79
CA ALA A 66 2.97 12.11 12.84
C ALA A 66 2.69 13.58 12.47
N ARG A 67 2.99 13.98 11.22
CA ARG A 67 2.72 15.34 10.74
C ARG A 67 1.23 15.68 10.74
N ALA A 68 0.36 14.75 10.31
CA ALA A 68 -1.08 14.96 10.33
C ALA A 68 -1.61 15.10 11.76
N GLN A 69 -1.11 14.29 12.69
CA GLN A 69 -1.46 14.36 14.10
C GLN A 69 -1.06 15.70 14.73
N GLU A 70 0.17 16.17 14.51
CA GLU A 70 0.62 17.49 14.99
C GLU A 70 -0.19 18.65 14.40
N ALA A 71 -0.72 18.48 13.18
CA ALA A 71 -1.59 19.47 12.54
C ALA A 71 -3.06 19.41 13.00
N GLY A 72 -3.43 18.47 13.88
CA GLY A 72 -4.81 18.26 14.31
C GLY A 72 -5.71 17.59 13.27
N ASP A 73 -5.15 17.02 12.19
CA ASP A 73 -5.88 16.32 11.14
C ASP A 73 -6.02 14.83 11.52
N THR A 74 -6.98 14.53 12.40
CA THR A 74 -7.16 13.19 12.98
C THR A 74 -7.47 12.13 11.91
N GLU A 75 -8.31 12.44 10.92
CA GLU A 75 -8.68 11.49 9.87
C GLU A 75 -7.45 11.07 9.06
N LYS A 76 -6.59 12.02 8.66
CA LYS A 76 -5.35 11.68 7.95
C LYS A 76 -4.34 10.98 8.85
N ALA A 77 -4.27 11.31 10.13
CA ALA A 77 -3.41 10.60 11.06
C ALA A 77 -3.82 9.12 11.15
N LEU A 78 -5.11 8.83 11.33
CA LEU A 78 -5.67 7.47 11.34
C LEU A 78 -5.44 6.73 10.03
N HIS A 79 -5.69 7.38 8.89
CA HIS A 79 -5.43 6.78 7.59
C HIS A 79 -3.94 6.44 7.40
N HIS A 80 -3.03 7.35 7.75
CA HIS A 80 -1.60 7.12 7.55
C HIS A 80 -0.99 6.10 8.52
N THR A 81 -1.53 5.93 9.73
CA THR A 81 -1.12 4.82 10.59
C THR A 81 -1.52 3.47 9.97
N ILE A 82 -2.71 3.39 9.36
CA ILE A 82 -3.15 2.21 8.59
C ILE A 82 -2.26 2.00 7.36
N SER A 83 -1.96 3.03 6.56
CA SER A 83 -1.03 2.91 5.42
C SER A 83 0.35 2.41 5.84
N THR A 84 0.86 2.86 7.00
CA THR A 84 2.14 2.41 7.54
C THR A 84 2.12 0.93 7.89
N ALA A 85 1.07 0.47 8.57
CA ALA A 85 0.89 -0.94 8.92
C ALA A 85 0.66 -1.82 7.68
N ALA A 86 -0.05 -1.32 6.67
CA ALA A 86 -0.19 -1.99 5.38
C ALA A 86 1.15 -2.21 4.67
N ALA A 87 2.07 -1.24 4.73
CA ALA A 87 3.42 -1.40 4.19
C ALA A 87 4.23 -2.48 4.95
N ILE A 88 4.06 -2.58 6.28
CA ILE A 88 4.65 -3.66 7.09
C ILE A 88 4.04 -5.02 6.71
N ALA A 89 2.72 -5.10 6.52
CA ALA A 89 2.05 -6.33 6.12
C ALA A 89 2.54 -6.82 4.75
N ASN A 90 2.70 -5.91 3.79
CA ASN A 90 3.29 -6.22 2.49
C ASN A 90 4.76 -6.64 2.59
N TRP A 91 5.56 -5.98 3.45
CA TRP A 91 6.96 -6.38 3.67
C TRP A 91 7.06 -7.78 4.26
N HIS A 92 6.23 -8.09 5.26
CA HIS A 92 6.15 -9.42 5.84
C HIS A 92 5.78 -10.46 4.79
N ALA A 93 4.78 -10.21 3.94
CA ALA A 93 4.40 -11.12 2.86
C ALA A 93 5.55 -11.34 1.86
N ALA A 94 6.31 -10.29 1.55
CA ALA A 94 7.48 -10.38 0.68
C ALA A 94 8.61 -11.22 1.31
N ILE A 95 8.87 -11.07 2.62
CA ILE A 95 9.84 -11.91 3.36
C ILE A 95 9.38 -13.38 3.36
N ALA A 96 8.09 -13.61 3.59
CA ALA A 96 7.50 -14.95 3.65
C ALA A 96 7.34 -15.61 2.27
N GLY A 97 7.47 -14.85 1.18
CA GLY A 97 7.23 -15.31 -0.18
C GLY A 97 5.76 -15.63 -0.49
N THR A 98 4.82 -15.21 0.36
CA THR A 98 3.38 -15.46 0.18
C THR A 98 2.73 -14.49 -0.81
N ASP A 99 3.28 -13.28 -0.92
CA ASP A 99 2.94 -12.29 -1.93
C ASP A 99 4.14 -11.37 -2.18
N THR A 100 4.53 -11.20 -3.44
CA THR A 100 5.63 -10.32 -3.85
C THR A 100 5.20 -9.29 -4.89
N SER A 101 3.89 -9.07 -5.07
CA SER A 101 3.35 -8.22 -6.13
C SER A 101 3.61 -6.73 -5.89
N MET A 102 3.85 -6.32 -4.64
CA MET A 102 4.28 -4.97 -4.26
C MET A 102 5.73 -4.99 -3.78
N ARG A 103 6.51 -4.05 -4.30
CA ARG A 103 7.90 -3.83 -3.89
C ARG A 103 8.23 -2.34 -3.93
N PRO A 104 8.55 -1.70 -2.79
CA PRO A 104 8.99 -0.31 -2.77
C PRO A 104 10.34 -0.16 -3.46
N GLY A 105 10.62 1.05 -3.93
CA GLY A 105 11.81 1.39 -4.69
C GLY A 105 11.44 2.02 -6.02
N ILE A 106 12.11 3.11 -6.36
CA ILE A 106 12.09 3.67 -7.71
C ILE A 106 13.05 2.85 -8.57
N ALA A 107 12.71 2.61 -9.85
CA ALA A 107 13.70 2.13 -10.79
C ALA A 107 14.89 3.11 -10.76
N SER A 108 16.12 2.60 -10.76
CA SER A 108 17.29 3.45 -10.97
C SER A 108 17.03 4.33 -12.19
N PRO A 109 17.30 5.65 -12.12
CA PRO A 109 17.20 6.49 -13.29
C PRO A 109 18.27 6.00 -14.27
N THR A 110 17.83 5.20 -15.24
CA THR A 110 18.60 4.59 -16.33
C THR A 110 19.74 3.64 -15.92
N GLY A 111 19.63 2.39 -16.36
CA GLY A 111 20.81 1.56 -16.61
C GLY A 111 21.71 2.25 -17.64
N ASP A 112 23.00 1.98 -17.52
CA ASP A 112 24.14 2.56 -18.25
C ASP A 112 24.64 3.92 -17.73
N GLY A 113 25.76 3.87 -17.00
CA GLY A 113 26.68 5.02 -16.98
C GLY A 113 27.53 5.20 -15.73
N LEU A 114 28.56 4.35 -15.60
CA LEU A 114 29.83 4.55 -14.87
C LEU A 114 29.80 4.54 -13.33
#